data_AF-A0A2E9T7C5-F1
#
_entry.id   AF-A0A2E9T7C5-F1
#
_cell.length_a   1.000
_cell.length_b   1.000
_cell.length_c   1.000
_cell.angle_alpha   90.00
_cell.angle_beta   90.00
_cell.angle_gamma   90.00
#
_symmetry.space_group_name_H-M   'P 1'
#
loop_
_entity.id
_entity.type
_entity.pdbx_description
1 polymer ?
#
loop_
_entity_poly.entity_id
_entity_poly.type
_entity_poly.pdbx_seq_one_letter_code
_entity_poly.pdbx_strand_id
1 'polypeptide(L)'
;MNDEYLIVDPRPLEAFKDKTFSEFKKRDVFNTLFKSIEMGKVENACFWITECVISGYTVDIFEKLIIFASKIIHINNPRLPKFIWNKYSGFMKSIDHISKKERKQYIHLRNTQSVRNCLHDIVVTLTLSSKSKRYDKYPKPKENLDFTLKAIQETMNATMQVLPNHIIKFTDPEELRIIMNEFFFNLKNNLGGYEKASYWISWLIQWEKINKKNKIKYEIEERPIQGLKKHLCKDIIWLIWSVIFEEANLRNIQIKEQIQVLFFLFKYNFSSGKRNSRLPLVYHAIGYLTLPIRFDIPIRNSVDIFIQTQCNINKMYQSKKKNEIKEYLEPPKPVQKISGSEKEISQAQLTRIQEIDEIFFQ
;
A
#
# COMPACT_ATOMS: atom_id res chain seq x y z
N MET A 1 17.85 -16.44 -20.40
CA MET A 1 18.46 -16.58 -19.05
C MET A 1 19.01 -17.99 -19.01
N ASN A 2 20.25 -18.20 -18.53
CA ASN A 2 20.83 -19.55 -18.47
C ASN A 2 20.06 -20.44 -17.49
N ASP A 3 19.99 -21.73 -17.79
CA ASP A 3 19.23 -22.73 -17.01
C ASP A 3 19.71 -22.87 -15.56
N GLU A 4 20.99 -22.60 -15.32
CA GLU A 4 21.58 -22.56 -13.97
C GLU A 4 20.94 -21.50 -13.06
N TYR A 5 20.26 -20.49 -13.61
CA TYR A 5 19.60 -19.41 -12.86
C TYR A 5 18.07 -19.51 -12.85
N LEU A 6 17.49 -20.49 -13.55
CA LEU A 6 16.05 -20.73 -13.57
C LEU A 6 15.62 -21.50 -12.33
N ILE A 7 14.55 -21.04 -11.68
CA ILE A 7 13.92 -21.79 -10.60
C ILE A 7 12.86 -22.73 -11.18
N VAL A 8 13.12 -24.02 -11.11
CA VAL A 8 12.25 -25.10 -11.59
C VAL A 8 11.70 -25.83 -10.37
N ASP A 9 10.45 -25.53 -10.03
CA ASP A 9 9.80 -26.05 -8.83
C ASP A 9 8.30 -26.19 -9.10
N PRO A 10 7.70 -27.37 -8.84
CA PRO A 10 6.32 -27.68 -9.20
C PRO A 10 5.28 -27.10 -8.23
N ARG A 11 5.70 -26.53 -7.08
CA ARG A 11 4.76 -25.96 -6.11
C ARG A 11 3.98 -24.80 -6.73
N PRO A 12 2.64 -24.80 -6.65
CA PRO A 12 1.82 -23.71 -7.12
C PRO A 12 1.90 -22.51 -6.17
N LEU A 13 1.40 -21.35 -6.61
CA LEU A 13 1.41 -20.11 -5.82
C LEU A 13 0.76 -20.29 -4.44
N GLU A 14 -0.30 -21.12 -4.36
CA GLU A 14 -1.05 -21.42 -3.14
C GLU A 14 -0.22 -22.15 -2.09
N ALA A 15 0.76 -22.97 -2.50
CA ALA A 15 1.67 -23.64 -1.57
C ALA A 15 2.50 -22.62 -0.76
N PHE A 16 2.70 -21.43 -1.31
CA PHE A 16 3.46 -20.35 -0.68
C PHE A 16 2.59 -19.36 0.08
N LYS A 17 1.33 -19.67 0.40
CA LYS A 17 0.44 -18.70 1.06
C LYS A 17 0.99 -18.18 2.39
N ASP A 18 1.47 -19.09 3.24
CA ASP A 18 1.93 -18.79 4.61
C ASP A 18 3.43 -18.99 4.80
N LYS A 19 4.07 -19.72 3.87
CA LYS A 19 5.50 -20.05 3.87
C LYS A 19 6.15 -19.69 2.55
N THR A 20 7.44 -19.42 2.62
CA THR A 20 8.29 -19.09 1.47
C THR A 20 8.88 -20.32 0.81
N PHE A 21 9.53 -20.13 -0.32
CA PHE A 21 10.23 -21.16 -1.08
C PHE A 21 11.19 -22.00 -0.23
N SER A 22 11.87 -21.37 0.71
CA SER A 22 12.81 -21.97 1.66
C SER A 22 12.18 -22.27 3.02
N GLU A 23 10.86 -22.46 3.09
CA GLU A 23 10.08 -22.84 4.28
C GLU A 23 10.03 -21.82 5.45
N PHE A 24 10.58 -20.61 5.27
CA PHE A 24 10.39 -19.54 6.25
C PHE A 24 8.95 -19.05 6.27
N LYS A 25 8.46 -18.58 7.43
CA LYS A 25 7.16 -17.92 7.53
C LYS A 25 7.14 -16.63 6.72
N LYS A 26 6.11 -16.43 5.88
CA LYS A 26 5.97 -15.24 5.02
C LYS A 26 6.08 -13.93 5.79
N ARG A 27 5.41 -13.85 6.95
CA ARG A 27 5.42 -12.66 7.81
C ARG A 27 6.83 -12.30 8.28
N ASP A 28 7.61 -13.29 8.68
CA ASP A 28 8.96 -13.10 9.23
C ASP A 28 9.93 -12.65 8.13
N VAL A 29 9.79 -13.21 6.92
CA VAL A 29 10.56 -12.77 5.75
C VAL A 29 10.27 -11.31 5.42
N PHE A 30 9.00 -10.90 5.38
CA PHE A 30 8.64 -9.49 5.12
C PHE A 30 9.20 -8.57 6.20
N ASN A 31 9.05 -8.92 7.48
CA ASN A 31 9.58 -8.13 8.59
C ASN A 31 11.10 -8.00 8.50
N THR A 32 11.80 -9.10 8.20
CA THR A 32 13.27 -9.12 8.13
C THR A 32 13.78 -8.36 6.92
N LEU A 33 13.08 -8.42 5.78
CA LEU A 33 13.38 -7.60 4.59
C LEU A 33 13.30 -6.11 4.94
N PHE A 34 12.18 -5.64 5.48
CA PHE A 34 12.01 -4.22 5.81
C PHE A 34 12.98 -3.75 6.91
N LYS A 35 13.26 -4.59 7.91
CA LYS A 35 14.29 -4.31 8.92
C LYS A 35 15.67 -4.19 8.27
N SER A 36 16.00 -5.04 7.29
CA SER A 36 17.28 -4.98 6.58
C SER A 36 17.41 -3.71 5.74
N ILE A 37 16.35 -3.33 5.03
CA ILE A 37 16.28 -2.06 4.29
C ILE A 37 16.48 -0.88 5.24
N GLU A 38 15.78 -0.89 6.37
CA GLU A 38 15.83 0.16 7.39
C GLU A 38 17.23 0.31 8.01
N MET A 39 17.90 -0.81 8.31
CA MET A 39 19.24 -0.84 8.87
C MET A 39 20.37 -0.63 7.84
N GLY A 40 20.04 -0.44 6.56
CA GLY A 40 21.06 -0.27 5.52
C GLY A 40 21.81 -1.56 5.13
N LYS A 41 21.30 -2.74 5.50
CA LYS A 41 21.95 -4.04 5.24
C LYS A 41 21.62 -4.55 3.84
N VAL A 42 22.39 -4.10 2.85
CA VAL A 42 22.14 -4.35 1.41
C VAL A 42 22.09 -5.85 1.08
N GLU A 43 23.09 -6.63 1.49
CA GLU A 43 23.14 -8.07 1.20
C GLU A 43 21.94 -8.82 1.76
N ASN A 44 21.60 -8.55 3.03
CA ASN A 44 20.42 -9.14 3.67
C ASN A 44 19.13 -8.73 2.97
N ALA A 45 19.00 -7.47 2.58
CA ALA A 45 17.83 -6.99 1.85
C ALA A 45 17.69 -7.70 0.49
N CYS A 46 18.78 -7.86 -0.26
CA CYS A 46 18.84 -8.61 -1.52
C CYS A 46 18.49 -10.10 -1.34
N PHE A 47 18.94 -10.72 -0.25
CA PHE A 47 18.61 -12.10 0.08
C PHE A 47 17.12 -12.28 0.34
N TRP A 48 16.51 -11.42 1.15
CA TRP A 48 15.09 -11.53 1.49
C TRP A 48 14.17 -11.13 0.34
N ILE A 49 14.54 -10.17 -0.53
CA ILE A 49 13.74 -9.88 -1.72
C ILE A 49 13.82 -11.02 -2.74
N THR A 50 14.97 -11.68 -2.88
CA THR A 50 15.10 -12.90 -3.70
C THR A 50 14.12 -13.96 -3.21
N GLU A 51 14.08 -14.22 -1.90
CA GLU A 51 13.12 -15.16 -1.30
C GLU A 51 11.66 -14.78 -1.63
N CYS A 52 11.31 -13.50 -1.52
CA CYS A 52 9.95 -13.02 -1.82
C CYS A 52 9.58 -13.24 -3.29
N VAL A 53 10.50 -12.97 -4.23
CA VAL A 53 10.25 -13.11 -5.66
C VAL A 53 10.11 -14.58 -6.05
N ILE A 54 10.98 -15.45 -5.54
CA ILE A 54 10.93 -16.89 -5.82
C ILE A 54 9.63 -17.52 -5.30
N SER A 55 9.14 -17.04 -4.14
CA SER A 55 7.88 -17.47 -3.52
C SER A 55 6.62 -16.90 -4.20
N GLY A 56 6.76 -16.12 -5.28
CA GLY A 56 5.62 -15.53 -6.00
C GLY A 56 4.96 -14.32 -5.33
N TYR A 57 5.62 -13.67 -4.38
CA TYR A 57 5.05 -12.51 -3.66
C TYR A 57 5.25 -11.17 -4.35
N THR A 58 5.73 -11.17 -5.59
CA THR A 58 6.17 -10.01 -6.36
C THR A 58 5.21 -8.81 -6.27
N VAL A 59 3.91 -9.01 -6.50
CA VAL A 59 2.92 -7.92 -6.48
C VAL A 59 2.68 -7.38 -5.06
N ASP A 60 2.56 -8.27 -4.07
CA ASP A 60 2.31 -7.91 -2.67
C ASP A 60 3.50 -7.14 -2.08
N ILE A 61 4.74 -7.62 -2.33
CA ILE A 61 5.93 -6.95 -1.81
C ILE A 61 6.18 -5.59 -2.47
N PHE A 62 5.87 -5.44 -3.77
CA PHE A 62 6.00 -4.16 -4.46
C PHE A 62 5.10 -3.08 -3.83
N GLU A 63 3.83 -3.42 -3.56
CA GLU A 63 2.92 -2.49 -2.86
C GLU A 63 3.46 -2.09 -1.49
N LYS A 64 4.01 -3.05 -0.72
CA LYS A 64 4.60 -2.76 0.59
C LYS A 64 5.86 -1.89 0.50
N LEU A 65 6.70 -2.07 -0.52
CA LEU A 65 7.88 -1.23 -0.77
C LEU A 65 7.49 0.22 -1.07
N ILE A 66 6.43 0.47 -1.85
CA ILE A 66 5.88 1.81 -2.11
C ILE A 66 5.47 2.50 -0.80
N ILE A 67 4.74 1.76 0.04
CA ILE A 67 4.28 2.29 1.33
C ILE A 67 5.46 2.54 2.29
N PHE A 68 6.42 1.62 2.35
CA PHE A 68 7.64 1.79 3.15
C PHE A 68 8.41 3.05 2.72
N ALA A 69 8.63 3.22 1.41
CA ALA A 69 9.31 4.37 0.85
C ALA A 69 8.65 5.68 1.30
N SER A 70 7.32 5.73 1.30
CA SER A 70 6.58 6.95 1.67
C SER A 70 6.49 7.18 3.18
N LYS A 71 6.68 6.17 4.02
CA LYS A 71 6.68 6.30 5.49
C LYS A 71 8.05 6.64 6.07
N ILE A 72 9.07 5.90 5.63
CA ILE A 72 10.37 5.83 6.30
C ILE A 72 11.40 6.70 5.62
N ILE A 73 11.42 6.74 4.29
CA ILE A 73 12.35 7.58 3.53
C ILE A 73 11.72 8.95 3.28
N HIS A 74 10.48 8.98 2.76
CA HIS A 74 9.70 10.20 2.60
C HIS A 74 10.51 11.29 1.86
N ILE A 75 10.47 12.56 2.30
CA ILE A 75 11.21 13.67 1.69
C ILE A 75 12.73 13.58 1.80
N ASN A 76 13.28 12.61 2.56
CA ASN A 76 14.74 12.43 2.64
C ASN A 76 15.37 12.01 1.29
N ASN A 77 14.54 11.54 0.34
CA ASN A 77 14.91 11.31 -1.05
C ASN A 77 13.80 11.85 -1.96
N PRO A 78 13.84 13.13 -2.35
CA PRO A 78 12.70 13.80 -2.96
C PRO A 78 12.45 13.43 -4.43
N ARG A 79 13.31 12.61 -5.05
CA ARG A 79 13.04 12.04 -6.39
C ARG A 79 12.51 10.60 -6.33
N LEU A 80 12.38 10.05 -5.13
CA LEU A 80 11.99 8.67 -4.91
C LEU A 80 10.59 8.34 -5.43
N PRO A 81 9.55 9.20 -5.28
CA PRO A 81 8.22 8.90 -5.83
C PRO A 81 8.27 8.67 -7.35
N LYS A 82 8.88 9.60 -8.10
CA LYS A 82 9.04 9.46 -9.56
C LYS A 82 9.80 8.20 -9.95
N PHE A 83 10.91 7.91 -9.27
CA PHE A 83 11.69 6.70 -9.50
C PHE A 83 10.84 5.43 -9.31
N ILE A 84 10.13 5.33 -8.18
CA ILE A 84 9.28 4.17 -7.87
C ILE A 84 8.14 4.04 -8.86
N TRP A 85 7.51 5.14 -9.26
CA TRP A 85 6.43 5.10 -10.26
C TRP A 85 6.90 4.61 -11.62
N ASN A 86 8.07 5.05 -12.09
CA ASN A 86 8.62 4.57 -13.35
C ASN A 86 8.85 3.05 -13.30
N LYS A 87 9.37 2.54 -12.17
CA LYS A 87 9.57 1.10 -11.95
C LYS A 87 8.25 0.34 -11.84
N TYR A 88 7.30 0.88 -11.08
CA TYR A 88 6.00 0.26 -10.82
C TYR A 88 5.13 0.22 -12.07
N SER A 89 5.03 1.33 -12.81
CA SER A 89 4.28 1.41 -14.05
C SER A 89 4.88 0.50 -15.13
N GLY A 90 6.21 0.45 -15.25
CA GLY A 90 6.88 -0.51 -16.13
C GLY A 90 6.61 -1.96 -15.75
N PHE A 91 6.72 -2.30 -14.47
CA PHE A 91 6.39 -3.63 -13.95
C PHE A 91 4.93 -4.00 -14.22
N MET A 92 3.99 -3.11 -13.93
CA MET A 92 2.56 -3.37 -14.12
C MET A 92 2.20 -3.55 -15.60
N LYS A 93 2.79 -2.77 -16.50
CA LYS A 93 2.68 -2.98 -17.95
C LYS A 93 3.25 -4.33 -18.37
N SER A 94 4.35 -4.79 -17.76
CA SER A 94 4.94 -6.09 -18.12
C SER A 94 4.10 -7.31 -17.73
N ILE A 95 3.11 -7.14 -16.85
CA ILE A 95 2.24 -8.22 -16.36
C ILE A 95 0.76 -8.02 -16.73
N ASP A 96 0.46 -7.04 -17.59
CA ASP A 96 -0.92 -6.67 -17.94
C ASP A 96 -1.69 -7.77 -18.68
N HIS A 97 -0.96 -8.62 -19.42
CA HIS A 97 -1.46 -9.83 -20.07
C HIS A 97 -1.96 -10.90 -19.09
N ILE A 98 -1.56 -10.83 -17.80
CA ILE A 98 -2.00 -11.78 -16.77
C ILE A 98 -3.32 -11.28 -16.20
N SER A 99 -4.42 -11.94 -16.55
CA SER A 99 -5.75 -11.54 -16.08
C SER A 99 -5.93 -11.81 -14.58
N LYS A 100 -6.97 -11.20 -13.98
CA LYS A 100 -7.31 -11.46 -12.56
C LYS A 100 -7.63 -12.93 -12.27
N LYS A 101 -8.08 -13.70 -13.26
CA LYS A 101 -8.39 -15.13 -13.13
C LYS A 101 -7.12 -15.99 -13.14
N GLU A 102 -6.05 -15.48 -13.72
CA GLU A 102 -4.78 -16.18 -13.93
C GLU A 102 -3.70 -15.76 -12.93
N ARG A 103 -4.08 -15.17 -11.79
CA ARG A 103 -3.14 -14.73 -10.75
C ARG A 103 -2.16 -15.81 -10.28
N LYS A 104 -2.50 -17.09 -10.43
CA LYS A 104 -1.60 -18.21 -10.16
C LYS A 104 -0.30 -18.12 -10.98
N GLN A 105 -0.37 -17.57 -12.20
CA GLN A 105 0.78 -17.38 -13.07
C GLN A 105 1.82 -16.38 -12.51
N TYR A 106 1.47 -15.58 -11.50
CA TYR A 106 2.44 -14.69 -10.84
C TYR A 106 3.65 -15.44 -10.26
N ILE A 107 3.52 -16.74 -9.97
CA ILE A 107 4.66 -17.56 -9.54
C ILE A 107 5.76 -17.60 -10.62
N HIS A 108 5.41 -17.55 -11.91
CA HIS A 108 6.36 -17.62 -13.01
C HIS A 108 7.20 -16.34 -13.17
N LEU A 109 6.77 -15.22 -12.59
CA LEU A 109 7.55 -13.98 -12.56
C LEU A 109 8.93 -14.16 -11.89
N ARG A 110 9.09 -15.23 -11.09
CA ARG A 110 10.39 -15.60 -10.52
C ARG A 110 11.47 -15.86 -11.55
N ASN A 111 11.12 -16.20 -12.79
CA ASN A 111 12.07 -16.45 -13.89
C ASN A 111 12.12 -15.32 -14.92
N THR A 112 11.55 -14.15 -14.59
CA THR A 112 11.57 -12.97 -15.47
C THR A 112 12.68 -12.02 -15.05
N GLN A 113 13.76 -11.91 -15.84
CA GLN A 113 14.95 -11.11 -15.49
C GLN A 113 14.60 -9.65 -15.17
N SER A 114 13.72 -9.03 -15.97
CA SER A 114 13.31 -7.63 -15.75
C SER A 114 12.61 -7.43 -14.40
N VAL A 115 11.82 -8.40 -13.94
CA VAL A 115 11.16 -8.38 -12.62
C VAL A 115 12.20 -8.50 -11.51
N ARG A 116 13.15 -9.45 -11.64
CA ARG A 116 14.25 -9.63 -10.67
C ARG A 116 15.02 -8.31 -10.52
N ASN A 117 15.47 -7.73 -11.64
CA ASN A 117 16.24 -6.49 -11.65
C ASN A 117 15.42 -5.32 -11.08
N CYS A 118 14.15 -5.20 -11.46
CA CYS A 118 13.28 -4.11 -10.99
C CYS A 118 13.13 -4.10 -9.46
N LEU A 119 12.82 -5.26 -8.84
CA LEU A 119 12.63 -5.33 -7.39
C LEU A 119 13.94 -5.18 -6.61
N HIS A 120 15.03 -5.77 -7.09
CA HIS A 120 16.35 -5.58 -6.46
C HIS A 120 16.79 -4.13 -6.54
N ASP A 121 16.60 -3.47 -7.69
CA ASP A 121 16.91 -2.07 -7.87
C ASP A 121 16.15 -1.19 -6.85
N ILE A 122 14.84 -1.39 -6.71
CA ILE A 122 14.05 -0.68 -5.71
C ILE A 122 14.61 -0.95 -4.32
N VAL A 123 14.79 -2.22 -3.93
CA VAL A 123 15.25 -2.59 -2.58
C VAL A 123 16.61 -1.98 -2.25
N VAL A 124 17.58 -2.03 -3.17
CA VAL A 124 18.91 -1.43 -2.97
C VAL A 124 18.79 0.09 -2.84
N THR A 125 17.99 0.74 -3.69
CA THR A 125 17.75 2.19 -3.64
C THR A 125 17.15 2.61 -2.30
N LEU A 126 16.14 1.87 -1.80
CA LEU A 126 15.52 2.15 -0.51
C LEU A 126 16.51 1.88 0.64
N THR A 127 17.32 0.84 0.54
CA THR A 127 18.31 0.47 1.56
C THR A 127 19.38 1.55 1.73
N LEU A 128 19.86 2.10 0.61
CA LEU A 128 20.89 3.14 0.59
C LEU A 128 20.35 4.57 0.81
N SER A 129 19.05 4.79 0.69
CA SER A 129 18.43 6.11 0.93
C SER A 129 18.53 6.54 2.40
N SER A 130 18.66 7.85 2.64
CA SER A 130 18.67 8.41 4.00
C SER A 130 17.33 8.17 4.72
N LYS A 131 17.43 7.87 6.02
CA LYS A 131 16.28 7.61 6.93
C LYS A 131 16.38 8.46 8.19
N SER A 132 17.07 9.60 8.08
CA SER A 132 17.43 10.49 9.18
C SER A 132 16.22 11.00 9.96
N LYS A 133 15.12 11.34 9.27
CA LYS A 133 13.83 11.68 9.88
C LYS A 133 12.72 10.80 9.32
N ARG A 134 11.93 10.20 10.22
CA ARG A 134 10.80 9.35 9.86
C ARG A 134 9.49 10.11 9.99
N TYR A 135 8.53 9.71 9.17
CA TYR A 135 7.21 10.32 9.07
C TYR A 135 6.11 9.25 9.15
N ASP A 136 6.33 8.26 10.00
CA ASP A 136 5.50 7.06 10.16
C ASP A 136 4.55 7.10 11.37
N LYS A 137 4.69 8.12 12.22
CA LYS A 137 3.82 8.39 13.36
C LYS A 137 2.78 9.44 12.97
N TYR A 138 1.53 9.00 12.81
CA TYR A 138 0.41 9.87 12.49
C TYR A 138 -0.42 10.21 13.74
N PRO A 139 -0.99 11.42 13.82
CA PRO A 139 -1.92 11.78 14.88
C PRO A 139 -3.10 10.80 14.95
N LYS A 140 -3.61 10.57 16.16
CA LYS A 140 -4.78 9.70 16.39
C LYS A 140 -5.79 10.44 17.27
N PRO A 141 -6.67 11.23 16.66
CA PRO A 141 -7.75 11.92 17.37
C PRO A 141 -8.62 10.91 18.12
N LYS A 142 -8.94 11.22 19.37
CA LYS A 142 -9.79 10.43 20.27
C LYS A 142 -11.24 10.88 20.14
N GLU A 143 -12.13 9.93 19.90
CA GLU A 143 -13.57 10.15 19.73
C GLU A 143 -14.18 11.00 20.87
N ASN A 144 -13.80 10.74 22.12
CA ASN A 144 -14.40 11.38 23.29
C ASN A 144 -13.91 12.80 23.58
N LEU A 145 -12.80 13.24 22.97
CA LEU A 145 -12.16 14.53 23.29
C LEU A 145 -12.11 15.44 22.06
N ASP A 146 -11.57 14.93 20.95
CA ASP A 146 -11.24 15.71 19.75
C ASP A 146 -12.45 16.05 18.86
N PHE A 147 -13.63 15.47 19.14
CA PHE A 147 -14.84 15.67 18.35
C PHE A 147 -15.87 16.58 19.04
N THR A 148 -15.49 17.18 20.17
CA THR A 148 -16.30 18.23 20.81
C THR A 148 -16.11 19.55 20.09
N LEU A 149 -17.16 20.38 20.00
CA LEU A 149 -17.08 21.70 19.34
C LEU A 149 -15.97 22.56 19.94
N LYS A 150 -15.80 22.51 21.27
CA LYS A 150 -14.74 23.22 21.99
C LYS A 150 -13.34 22.76 21.55
N ALA A 151 -13.08 21.46 21.51
CA ALA A 151 -11.77 20.94 21.08
C ALA A 151 -11.46 21.28 19.63
N ILE A 152 -12.46 21.24 18.75
CA ILE A 152 -12.30 21.66 17.34
C ILE A 152 -11.90 23.14 17.30
N GLN A 153 -12.63 24.02 18.00
CA GLN A 153 -12.31 25.45 18.09
C GLN A 153 -10.90 25.74 18.61
N GLU A 154 -10.46 25.02 19.64
CA GLU A 154 -9.11 25.17 20.21
C GLU A 154 -8.00 24.67 19.26
N THR A 155 -8.32 23.75 18.35
CA THR A 155 -7.36 23.15 17.40
C THR A 155 -7.26 23.93 16.08
N MET A 156 -8.31 24.69 15.73
CA MET A 156 -8.34 25.53 14.53
C MET A 156 -7.28 26.64 14.58
N ASN A 157 -6.65 26.91 13.44
CA ASN A 157 -5.62 27.95 13.32
C ASN A 157 -5.92 28.95 12.20
N ALA A 158 -6.80 28.63 11.26
CA ALA A 158 -7.09 29.51 10.14
C ALA A 158 -7.90 30.72 10.63
N THR A 159 -7.36 31.91 10.41
CA THR A 159 -8.04 33.17 10.74
C THR A 159 -8.95 33.66 9.63
N MET A 160 -8.96 32.99 8.48
CA MET A 160 -9.75 33.39 7.32
C MET A 160 -10.11 32.18 6.42
N GLN A 161 -11.17 32.36 5.63
CA GLN A 161 -11.59 31.39 4.61
C GLN A 161 -10.70 31.54 3.36
N VAL A 162 -9.70 30.67 3.24
CA VAL A 162 -8.75 30.64 2.11
C VAL A 162 -9.06 29.54 1.10
N LEU A 163 -9.89 28.57 1.45
CA LEU A 163 -10.25 27.47 0.55
C LEU A 163 -11.07 27.98 -0.64
N PRO A 164 -10.67 27.69 -1.89
CA PRO A 164 -11.46 28.07 -3.05
C PRO A 164 -12.84 27.41 -3.07
N ASN A 165 -13.86 28.19 -3.45
CA ASN A 165 -15.27 27.76 -3.41
C ASN A 165 -15.56 26.55 -4.30
N HIS A 166 -14.80 26.32 -5.38
CA HIS A 166 -15.02 25.19 -6.29
C HIS A 166 -14.60 23.83 -5.73
N ILE A 167 -13.87 23.79 -4.60
CA ILE A 167 -13.38 22.55 -4.01
C ILE A 167 -14.49 21.77 -3.28
N ILE A 168 -15.35 22.49 -2.54
CA ILE A 168 -16.53 21.94 -1.87
C ILE A 168 -17.69 22.01 -2.85
N LYS A 169 -18.34 20.88 -3.07
CA LYS A 169 -19.47 20.78 -4.00
C LYS A 169 -20.78 20.76 -3.21
N PHE A 170 -21.90 20.92 -3.92
CA PHE A 170 -23.19 21.24 -3.31
C PHE A 170 -23.68 20.16 -2.34
N THR A 171 -23.44 18.88 -2.65
CA THR A 171 -23.91 17.77 -1.80
C THR A 171 -22.92 17.34 -0.72
N ASP A 172 -21.72 17.94 -0.67
CA ASP A 172 -20.77 17.64 0.39
C ASP A 172 -21.25 18.24 1.73
N PRO A 173 -21.00 17.60 2.89
CA PRO A 173 -21.41 18.12 4.19
C PRO A 173 -20.71 19.45 4.50
N GLU A 174 -21.47 20.40 5.03
CA GLU A 174 -20.99 21.77 5.28
C GLU A 174 -19.86 21.80 6.32
N GLU A 175 -19.84 20.85 7.26
CA GLU A 175 -18.75 20.70 8.24
C GLU A 175 -17.40 20.45 7.55
N LEU A 176 -17.38 19.79 6.39
CA LEU A 176 -16.14 19.56 5.64
C LEU A 176 -15.54 20.87 5.13
N ARG A 177 -16.33 21.92 4.92
CA ARG A 177 -15.83 23.22 4.46
C ARG A 177 -14.84 23.82 5.47
N ILE A 178 -15.20 23.78 6.75
CA ILE A 178 -14.36 24.29 7.84
C ILE A 178 -13.08 23.46 7.94
N ILE A 179 -13.22 22.13 7.94
CA ILE A 179 -12.08 21.22 8.08
C ILE A 179 -11.13 21.28 6.86
N MET A 180 -11.68 21.41 5.65
CA MET A 180 -10.87 21.59 4.43
C MET A 180 -10.18 22.95 4.40
N ASN A 181 -10.81 24.00 4.92
CA ASN A 181 -10.18 25.31 5.03
C ASN A 181 -8.98 25.26 5.98
N GLU A 182 -9.14 24.64 7.14
CA GLU A 182 -8.05 24.40 8.08
C GLU A 182 -6.93 23.56 7.47
N PHE A 183 -7.29 22.48 6.79
CA PHE A 183 -6.30 21.64 6.10
C PHE A 183 -5.52 22.45 5.05
N PHE A 184 -6.21 23.19 4.18
CA PHE A 184 -5.60 24.03 3.14
C PHE A 184 -4.71 25.14 3.72
N PHE A 185 -5.17 25.82 4.77
CA PHE A 185 -4.38 26.82 5.48
C PHE A 185 -3.06 26.24 6.00
N ASN A 186 -3.09 25.04 6.60
CA ASN A 186 -1.90 24.38 7.12
C ASN A 186 -0.96 23.87 6.01
N LEU A 187 -1.45 23.57 4.80
CA LEU A 187 -0.60 23.21 3.65
C LEU A 187 0.27 24.38 3.16
N LYS A 188 -0.17 25.62 3.39
CA LYS A 188 0.58 26.83 3.05
C LYS A 188 1.70 27.14 4.06
N ASN A 189 1.64 26.50 5.24
CA ASN A 189 2.55 26.81 6.33
C ASN A 189 3.78 25.89 6.31
N ASN A 190 4.96 26.48 6.08
CA ASN A 190 6.24 25.77 6.10
C ASN A 190 6.77 25.50 7.53
N LEU A 191 6.17 26.11 8.56
CA LEU A 191 6.55 25.99 9.97
C LEU A 191 5.48 25.21 10.73
N GLY A 192 5.68 23.90 10.87
CA GLY A 192 4.75 23.01 11.61
C GLY A 192 3.43 22.72 10.88
N GLY A 193 3.30 23.13 9.62
CA GLY A 193 2.14 22.81 8.79
C GLY A 193 1.96 21.31 8.56
N TYR A 194 3.06 20.55 8.51
CA TYR A 194 3.02 19.10 8.33
C TYR A 194 2.21 18.39 9.43
N GLU A 195 2.51 18.67 10.70
CA GLU A 195 1.88 18.04 11.85
C GLU A 195 0.39 18.42 11.93
N LYS A 196 0.07 19.70 11.74
CA LYS A 196 -1.30 20.23 11.77
C LYS A 196 -2.15 19.70 10.60
N ALA A 197 -1.61 19.73 9.39
CA ALA A 197 -2.29 19.17 8.21
C ALA A 197 -2.49 17.66 8.35
N SER A 198 -1.49 16.94 8.88
CA SER A 198 -1.61 15.50 9.16
C SER A 198 -2.67 15.20 10.21
N TYR A 199 -2.84 16.05 11.22
CA TYR A 199 -3.91 15.93 12.21
C TYR A 199 -5.29 15.99 11.54
N TRP A 200 -5.54 16.99 10.69
CA TRP A 200 -6.83 17.14 10.02
C TRP A 200 -7.15 15.96 9.10
N ILE A 201 -6.16 15.36 8.43
CA ILE A 201 -6.38 14.11 7.68
C ILE A 201 -6.77 12.96 8.62
N SER A 202 -6.04 12.75 9.72
CA SER A 202 -6.42 11.74 10.70
C SER A 202 -7.80 11.98 11.30
N TRP A 203 -8.15 13.24 11.56
CA TRP A 203 -9.45 13.66 12.07
C TRP A 203 -10.56 13.31 11.09
N LEU A 204 -10.41 13.63 9.79
CA LEU A 204 -11.40 13.29 8.75
C LEU A 204 -11.61 11.79 8.60
N ILE A 205 -10.54 11.00 8.64
CA ILE A 205 -10.64 9.53 8.56
C ILE A 205 -11.38 8.98 9.78
N GLN A 206 -11.21 9.60 10.96
CA GLN A 206 -11.90 9.20 12.18
C GLN A 206 -13.36 9.70 12.21
N TRP A 207 -13.63 10.93 11.75
CA TRP A 207 -14.97 11.47 11.53
C TRP A 207 -15.81 10.53 10.65
N GLU A 208 -15.22 10.06 9.54
CA GLU A 208 -15.88 9.12 8.64
C GLU A 208 -16.26 7.80 9.34
N LYS A 209 -15.38 7.29 10.22
CA LYS A 209 -15.65 6.07 11.00
C LYS A 209 -16.77 6.29 12.03
N ILE A 210 -16.77 7.43 12.71
CA ILE A 210 -17.78 7.78 13.71
C ILE A 210 -19.15 7.88 13.05
N ASN A 211 -19.26 8.58 11.91
CA ASN A 211 -20.53 8.68 11.18
C ASN A 211 -21.04 7.33 10.68
N LYS A 212 -20.15 6.46 10.18
CA LYS A 212 -20.51 5.09 9.80
C LYS A 212 -20.99 4.27 11.00
N LYS A 213 -20.31 4.38 12.15
CA LYS A 213 -20.68 3.72 13.41
C LYS A 213 -22.05 4.20 13.92
N ASN A 214 -22.30 5.50 13.86
CA ASN A 214 -23.55 6.14 14.30
C ASN A 214 -24.66 6.10 13.25
N LYS A 215 -24.44 5.46 12.10
CA LYS A 215 -25.37 5.36 10.97
C LYS A 215 -25.86 6.73 10.45
N ILE A 216 -25.03 7.76 10.61
CA ILE A 216 -25.30 9.10 10.07
C ILE A 216 -25.04 9.03 8.57
N LYS A 217 -26.09 9.31 7.78
CA LYS A 217 -25.98 9.38 6.33
C LYS A 217 -25.31 10.70 5.95
N TYR A 218 -24.27 10.61 5.14
CA TYR A 218 -23.66 11.76 4.47
C TYR A 218 -23.35 11.33 3.03
N GLU A 219 -23.40 12.27 2.10
CA GLU A 219 -23.02 12.05 0.72
C GLU A 219 -21.79 12.90 0.40
N ILE A 220 -20.87 12.34 -0.39
CA ILE A 220 -19.75 13.09 -0.96
C ILE A 220 -19.99 13.11 -2.45
N GLU A 221 -19.95 14.30 -3.03
CA GLU A 221 -20.21 14.46 -4.44
C GLU A 221 -19.09 13.80 -5.28
N GLU A 222 -19.48 13.25 -6.44
CA GLU A 222 -18.55 12.58 -7.33
C GLU A 222 -17.45 13.53 -7.82
N ARG A 223 -16.19 13.13 -7.63
CA ARG A 223 -15.00 13.79 -8.17
C ARG A 223 -14.43 12.89 -9.28
N PRO A 224 -14.71 13.16 -10.56
CA PRO A 224 -14.37 12.25 -11.64
C PRO A 224 -12.86 12.10 -11.77
N ILE A 225 -12.39 10.88 -11.70
CA ILE A 225 -10.98 10.53 -11.82
C ILE A 225 -10.82 9.51 -12.95
N GLN A 226 -10.04 9.88 -13.96
CA GLN A 226 -9.84 9.07 -15.17
C GLN A 226 -9.46 7.62 -14.83
N GLY A 227 -10.18 6.63 -15.35
CA GLY A 227 -9.87 5.21 -15.12
C GLY A 227 -10.33 4.64 -13.78
N LEU A 228 -11.03 5.41 -12.94
CA LEU A 228 -11.79 4.89 -11.80
C LEU A 228 -13.27 4.73 -12.15
N LYS A 229 -13.92 3.76 -11.51
CA LYS A 229 -15.37 3.56 -11.60
C LYS A 229 -16.08 4.66 -10.79
N LYS A 230 -17.23 5.15 -11.28
CA LYS A 230 -18.02 6.23 -10.65
C LYS A 230 -18.24 6.06 -9.14
N HIS A 231 -18.60 4.86 -8.67
CA HIS A 231 -18.82 4.61 -7.25
C HIS A 231 -17.58 4.80 -6.37
N LEU A 232 -16.36 4.62 -6.92
CA LEU A 232 -15.11 4.87 -6.19
C LEU A 232 -14.76 6.35 -6.14
N CYS A 233 -15.32 7.17 -7.04
CA CYS A 233 -15.07 8.61 -7.14
C CYS A 233 -15.83 9.44 -6.08
N LYS A 234 -16.66 8.81 -5.25
CA LYS A 234 -17.35 9.42 -4.10
C LYS A 234 -16.61 9.26 -2.75
N ASP A 235 -15.36 8.81 -2.76
CA ASP A 235 -14.57 8.68 -1.53
C ASP A 235 -14.01 10.06 -1.10
N ILE A 236 -14.13 10.40 0.19
CA ILE A 236 -13.64 11.67 0.77
C ILE A 236 -12.15 11.90 0.50
N ILE A 237 -11.38 10.84 0.27
CA ILE A 237 -9.96 10.96 -0.06
C ILE A 237 -9.70 11.78 -1.33
N TRP A 238 -10.67 11.83 -2.25
CA TRP A 238 -10.53 12.62 -3.47
C TRP A 238 -10.69 14.11 -3.21
N LEU A 239 -11.53 14.50 -2.25
CA LEU A 239 -11.58 15.88 -1.76
C LEU A 239 -10.23 16.29 -1.16
N ILE A 240 -9.62 15.42 -0.34
CA ILE A 240 -8.27 15.65 0.21
C ILE A 240 -7.25 15.86 -0.92
N TRP A 241 -7.26 15.00 -1.94
CA TRP A 241 -6.38 15.17 -3.10
C TRP A 241 -6.66 16.44 -3.90
N SER A 242 -7.93 16.86 -4.05
CA SER A 242 -8.28 18.14 -4.69
C SER A 242 -7.64 19.32 -3.97
N VAL A 243 -7.70 19.36 -2.63
CA VAL A 243 -7.06 20.42 -1.82
C VAL A 243 -5.53 20.39 -1.97
N ILE A 244 -4.93 19.20 -1.96
CA ILE A 244 -3.48 19.04 -2.17
C ILE A 244 -3.06 19.56 -3.55
N PHE A 245 -3.84 19.26 -4.60
CA PHE A 245 -3.54 19.72 -5.94
C PHE A 245 -3.71 21.23 -6.11
N GLU A 246 -4.68 21.83 -5.44
CA GLU A 246 -4.88 23.29 -5.43
C GLU A 246 -3.60 23.99 -4.96
N GLU A 247 -3.01 23.55 -3.84
CA GLU A 247 -1.75 24.11 -3.35
C GLU A 247 -0.55 23.71 -4.22
N ALA A 248 -0.49 22.45 -4.68
CA ALA A 248 0.61 21.97 -5.51
C ALA A 248 0.74 22.71 -6.84
N ASN A 249 -0.36 23.23 -7.38
CA ASN A 249 -0.36 24.03 -8.60
C ASN A 249 0.33 25.39 -8.44
N LEU A 250 0.48 25.87 -7.20
CA LEU A 250 1.18 27.12 -6.85
C LEU A 250 2.65 26.87 -6.51
N ARG A 251 3.10 25.61 -6.49
CA ARG A 251 4.47 25.23 -6.17
C ARG A 251 5.31 25.04 -7.43
N ASN A 252 6.63 24.91 -7.23
CA ASN A 252 7.56 24.66 -8.32
C ASN A 252 7.25 23.33 -9.05
N ILE A 253 7.73 23.22 -10.28
CA ILE A 253 7.47 22.07 -11.15
C ILE A 253 7.94 20.73 -10.55
N GLN A 254 9.04 20.74 -9.80
CA GLN A 254 9.58 19.52 -9.19
C GLN A 254 8.64 18.97 -8.11
N ILE A 255 8.13 19.83 -7.22
CA ILE A 255 7.14 19.48 -6.20
C ILE A 255 5.86 18.97 -6.86
N LYS A 256 5.34 19.72 -7.84
CA LYS A 256 4.12 19.37 -8.57
C LYS A 256 4.24 17.99 -9.21
N GLU A 257 5.37 17.69 -9.85
CA GLU A 257 5.63 16.39 -10.46
C GLU A 257 5.60 15.26 -9.41
N GLN A 258 6.28 15.43 -8.27
CA GLN A 258 6.29 14.37 -7.24
C GLN A 258 4.90 14.14 -6.64
N ILE A 259 4.13 15.19 -6.39
CA ILE A 259 2.76 15.08 -5.88
C ILE A 259 1.85 14.37 -6.89
N GLN A 260 1.96 14.72 -8.17
CA GLN A 260 1.21 14.05 -9.23
C GLN A 260 1.54 12.55 -9.30
N VAL A 261 2.82 12.20 -9.13
CA VAL A 261 3.25 10.80 -9.09
C VAL A 261 2.72 10.08 -7.85
N LEU A 262 2.76 10.71 -6.68
CA LEU A 262 2.19 10.13 -5.45
C LEU A 262 0.69 9.86 -5.61
N PHE A 263 -0.03 10.76 -6.27
CA PHE A 263 -1.43 10.54 -6.63
C PHE A 263 -1.60 9.35 -7.58
N PHE A 264 -0.75 9.19 -8.60
CA PHE A 264 -0.82 8.03 -9.48
C PHE A 264 -0.57 6.71 -8.73
N LEU A 265 0.43 6.67 -7.84
CA LEU A 265 0.68 5.52 -6.96
C LEU A 265 -0.53 5.24 -6.05
N PHE A 266 -1.19 6.29 -5.54
CA PHE A 266 -2.35 6.17 -4.66
C PHE A 266 -3.58 5.63 -5.41
N LYS A 267 -3.82 6.15 -6.61
CA LYS A 267 -4.98 5.84 -7.46
C LYS A 267 -4.88 4.49 -8.15
N TYR A 268 -3.68 4.02 -8.46
CA TYR A 268 -3.52 2.83 -9.29
C TYR A 268 -4.14 1.59 -8.63
N ASN A 269 -5.04 0.88 -9.33
CA ASN A 269 -5.83 -0.24 -8.78
C ASN A 269 -6.50 0.10 -7.43
N PHE A 270 -7.02 1.33 -7.29
CA PHE A 270 -7.69 1.78 -6.08
C PHE A 270 -8.94 0.95 -5.78
N SER A 271 -9.15 0.72 -4.48
CA SER A 271 -10.40 0.26 -3.89
C SER A 271 -10.54 0.89 -2.52
N SER A 272 -11.76 1.04 -2.01
CA SER A 272 -12.00 1.62 -0.68
C SER A 272 -11.25 0.87 0.43
N GLY A 273 -11.06 -0.45 0.28
CA GLY A 273 -10.27 -1.26 1.22
C GLY A 273 -8.76 -0.93 1.23
N LYS A 274 -8.19 -0.44 0.12
CA LYS A 274 -6.78 -0.03 0.02
C LYS A 274 -6.52 1.40 0.47
N ARG A 275 -7.57 2.23 0.64
CA ARG A 275 -7.44 3.65 0.97
C ARG A 275 -6.57 3.87 2.21
N ASN A 276 -6.90 3.22 3.32
CA ASN A 276 -6.25 3.46 4.61
C ASN A 276 -4.79 2.98 4.62
N SER A 277 -4.48 1.87 3.94
CA SER A 277 -3.08 1.40 3.82
C SER A 277 -2.22 2.31 2.96
N ARG A 278 -2.84 3.12 2.08
CA ARG A 278 -2.20 4.08 1.17
C ARG A 278 -2.13 5.51 1.69
N LEU A 279 -2.72 5.83 2.85
CA LEU A 279 -2.58 7.16 3.49
C LEU A 279 -1.14 7.66 3.61
N PRO A 280 -0.10 6.82 3.79
CA PRO A 280 1.28 7.29 3.74
C PRO A 280 1.67 8.07 2.49
N LEU A 281 1.06 7.80 1.34
CA LEU A 281 1.29 8.58 0.12
C LEU A 281 0.70 9.99 0.21
N VAL A 282 -0.43 10.15 0.92
CA VAL A 282 -1.07 11.44 1.18
C VAL A 282 -0.21 12.25 2.14
N TYR A 283 0.23 11.65 3.25
CA TYR A 283 1.16 12.31 4.18
C TYR A 283 2.48 12.67 3.50
N HIS A 284 2.98 11.84 2.58
CA HIS A 284 4.15 12.18 1.78
C HIS A 284 3.89 13.41 0.90
N ALA A 285 2.73 13.53 0.26
CA ALA A 285 2.35 14.71 -0.52
C ALA A 285 2.25 15.98 0.36
N ILE A 286 1.69 15.88 1.57
CA ILE A 286 1.70 16.96 2.56
C ILE A 286 3.14 17.37 2.90
N GLY A 287 4.03 16.39 3.05
CA GLY A 287 5.45 16.63 3.23
C GLY A 287 6.08 17.48 2.13
N TYR A 288 5.72 17.20 0.87
CA TYR A 288 6.18 18.00 -0.27
C TYR A 288 5.68 19.46 -0.25
N LEU A 289 4.59 19.75 0.45
CA LEU A 289 4.02 21.10 0.51
C LEU A 289 4.48 21.91 1.72
N THR A 290 4.87 21.24 2.81
CA THR A 290 5.02 21.85 4.14
C THR A 290 6.40 21.68 4.77
N LEU A 291 7.26 20.80 4.25
CA LEU A 291 8.59 20.56 4.78
C LEU A 291 9.66 21.15 3.85
N PRO A 292 10.85 21.51 4.39
CA PRO A 292 11.97 21.92 3.55
C PRO A 292 12.48 20.73 2.70
N ILE A 293 12.64 20.95 1.39
CA ILE A 293 13.00 19.89 0.43
C ILE A 293 14.31 20.20 -0.26
N ARG A 294 15.16 19.19 -0.36
CA ARG A 294 16.50 19.25 -0.94
C ARG A 294 16.60 18.39 -2.19
N PHE A 295 16.22 18.97 -3.34
CA PHE A 295 16.31 18.30 -4.65
C PHE A 295 17.75 18.19 -5.18
N ASP A 296 18.78 18.57 -4.45
CA ASP A 296 20.17 18.24 -4.77
C ASP A 296 20.52 16.78 -4.44
N ILE A 297 19.75 16.12 -3.56
CA ILE A 297 19.99 14.73 -3.16
C ILE A 297 19.82 13.78 -4.36
N PRO A 298 20.84 12.97 -4.70
CA PRO A 298 20.74 11.99 -5.77
C PRO A 298 19.80 10.85 -5.39
N ILE A 299 19.16 10.25 -6.39
CA ILE A 299 18.29 9.07 -6.16
C ILE A 299 19.09 7.88 -5.63
N ARG A 300 20.36 7.76 -6.03
CA ARG A 300 21.31 6.72 -5.59
C ARG A 300 22.50 7.37 -4.92
N ASN A 301 22.74 6.97 -3.67
CA ASN A 301 23.91 7.43 -2.92
C ASN A 301 25.20 6.69 -3.31
N SER A 302 25.11 5.44 -3.76
CA SER A 302 26.25 4.65 -4.23
C SER A 302 25.87 3.88 -5.49
N VAL A 303 26.51 4.24 -6.61
CA VAL A 303 26.32 3.58 -7.91
C VAL A 303 27.07 2.25 -7.94
N ASP A 304 28.24 2.16 -7.29
CA ASP A 304 29.06 0.95 -7.28
C ASP A 304 28.34 -0.22 -6.60
N ILE A 305 27.76 0.02 -5.42
CA ILE A 305 26.95 -0.99 -4.72
C ILE A 305 25.75 -1.41 -5.57
N PHE A 306 25.13 -0.46 -6.27
CA PHE A 306 24.05 -0.77 -7.21
C PHE A 306 24.53 -1.69 -8.34
N ILE A 307 25.62 -1.37 -9.02
CA ILE A 307 26.17 -2.21 -10.11
C ILE A 307 26.53 -3.60 -9.57
N GLN A 308 27.27 -3.67 -8.47
CA GLN A 308 27.67 -4.93 -7.85
C GLN A 308 26.48 -5.81 -7.49
N THR A 309 25.42 -5.22 -6.92
CA THR A 309 24.20 -5.98 -6.61
C THR A 309 23.50 -6.47 -7.87
N GLN A 310 23.32 -5.63 -8.90
CA GLN A 310 22.68 -6.03 -10.16
C GLN A 310 23.44 -7.18 -10.85
N CYS A 311 24.77 -7.14 -10.87
CA CYS A 311 25.59 -8.20 -11.46
C CYS A 311 25.48 -9.55 -10.73
N ASN A 312 25.14 -9.54 -9.44
CA ASN A 312 25.09 -10.76 -8.62
C ASN A 312 23.66 -11.30 -8.40
N ILE A 313 22.60 -10.64 -8.91
CA ILE A 313 21.21 -11.08 -8.74
C ILE A 313 21.06 -12.55 -9.12
N ASN A 314 21.52 -12.96 -10.30
CA ASN A 314 21.31 -14.31 -10.80
C ASN A 314 22.00 -15.38 -9.94
N LYS A 315 23.17 -15.07 -9.35
CA LYS A 315 23.85 -15.95 -8.40
C LYS A 315 23.03 -16.17 -7.13
N MET A 316 22.26 -15.18 -6.68
CA MET A 316 21.35 -15.36 -5.54
C MET A 316 20.25 -16.38 -5.85
N TYR A 317 19.72 -16.38 -7.07
CA TYR A 317 18.73 -17.39 -7.50
C TYR A 317 19.36 -18.77 -7.64
N GLN A 318 20.56 -18.86 -8.22
CA GLN A 318 21.33 -20.11 -8.27
C GLN A 318 21.52 -20.71 -6.87
N SER A 319 21.88 -19.88 -5.89
CA SER A 319 22.08 -20.32 -4.49
C SER A 319 20.82 -20.86 -3.82
N LYS A 320 19.63 -20.49 -4.33
CA LYS A 320 18.33 -20.92 -3.83
C LYS A 320 17.88 -22.25 -4.45
N LYS A 321 18.45 -22.68 -5.58
CA LYS A 321 18.07 -23.94 -6.25
C LYS A 321 18.18 -25.16 -5.36
N LYS A 322 19.07 -25.15 -4.35
CA LYS A 322 19.16 -26.21 -3.33
C LYS A 322 17.85 -26.47 -2.56
N ASN A 323 16.90 -25.53 -2.58
CA ASN A 323 15.59 -25.64 -1.95
C ASN A 323 14.46 -25.98 -2.95
N GLU A 324 14.79 -26.26 -4.22
CA GLU A 324 13.83 -26.78 -5.21
C GLU A 324 13.36 -28.19 -4.81
N ILE A 325 12.09 -28.48 -5.05
CA ILE A 325 11.57 -29.84 -4.95
C ILE A 325 11.25 -30.40 -6.34
N LYS A 326 11.42 -31.72 -6.52
CA LYS A 326 11.14 -32.39 -7.80
C LYS A 326 9.68 -32.77 -7.96
N GLU A 327 9.03 -33.10 -6.85
CA GLU A 327 7.65 -33.57 -6.81
C GLU A 327 6.85 -32.77 -5.79
N TYR A 328 5.59 -32.47 -6.11
CA TYR A 328 4.67 -31.78 -5.21
C TYR A 328 3.36 -32.55 -5.16
N LEU A 329 3.01 -33.03 -3.96
CA LEU A 329 1.72 -33.61 -3.66
C LEU A 329 0.85 -32.52 -3.03
N GLU A 330 -0.28 -32.21 -3.66
CA GLU A 330 -1.24 -31.27 -3.09
C GLU A 330 -1.76 -31.80 -1.74
N PRO A 331 -1.72 -31.00 -0.67
CA PRO A 331 -2.34 -31.40 0.57
C PRO A 331 -3.84 -31.62 0.33
N PRO A 332 -4.47 -32.61 0.99
CA PRO A 332 -5.89 -32.88 0.83
C PRO A 332 -6.67 -31.60 1.11
N LYS A 333 -7.60 -31.26 0.19
CA LYS A 333 -8.41 -30.05 0.34
C LYS A 333 -9.09 -30.09 1.71
N PRO A 334 -9.00 -29.02 2.52
CA PRO A 334 -9.69 -29.00 3.80
C PRO A 334 -11.17 -29.23 3.52
N VAL A 335 -11.75 -30.24 4.17
CA VAL A 335 -13.18 -30.55 4.08
C VAL A 335 -13.91 -29.25 4.39
N GLN A 336 -14.77 -28.79 3.46
CA GLN A 336 -15.58 -27.60 3.69
C GLN A 336 -16.32 -27.81 5.00
N LYS A 337 -16.05 -26.97 6.01
CA LYS A 337 -16.90 -26.94 7.20
C LYS A 337 -18.27 -26.48 6.73
N ILE A 338 -19.21 -27.42 6.63
CA ILE A 338 -20.62 -27.13 6.36
C ILE A 338 -21.07 -26.09 7.39
N SER A 339 -21.48 -24.91 6.93
CA SER A 339 -21.90 -23.81 7.80
C SER A 339 -23.28 -23.30 7.38
N GLY A 340 -24.18 -23.12 8.34
CA GLY A 340 -25.55 -22.64 8.11
C GLY A 340 -26.53 -23.76 7.79
N SER A 341 -27.50 -23.46 6.91
CA SER A 341 -28.66 -24.30 6.55
C SER A 341 -28.30 -25.72 6.12
N GLU A 342 -27.16 -25.92 5.46
CA GLU A 342 -26.71 -27.26 5.07
C GLU A 342 -26.41 -28.16 6.28
N LYS A 343 -25.96 -27.60 7.40
CA LYS A 343 -25.69 -28.34 8.62
C LYS A 343 -26.99 -28.76 9.31
N GLU A 344 -27.99 -27.87 9.27
CA GLU A 344 -29.34 -28.13 9.77
C GLU A 344 -30.06 -29.18 8.91
N ILE A 345 -29.89 -29.12 7.57
CA ILE A 345 -30.43 -30.12 6.64
C ILE A 345 -29.77 -31.49 6.88
N SER A 346 -28.44 -31.54 7.06
CA SER A 346 -27.75 -32.80 7.38
C SER A 346 -28.17 -33.36 8.74
N GLN A 347 -28.37 -32.51 9.75
CA GLN A 347 -28.88 -32.96 11.05
C GLN A 347 -30.33 -33.45 10.95
N ALA A 348 -31.21 -32.75 10.25
CA ALA A 348 -32.60 -33.19 10.04
C ALA A 348 -32.70 -34.50 9.26
N GLN A 349 -31.81 -34.72 8.28
CA GLN A 349 -31.72 -36.00 7.56
C GLN A 349 -31.24 -37.14 8.45
N LEU A 350 -30.24 -36.88 9.31
CA LEU A 350 -29.77 -37.85 10.30
C LEU A 350 -30.86 -38.22 11.32
N THR A 351 -31.61 -37.25 11.83
CA THR A 351 -32.72 -37.49 12.76
C THR A 351 -33.82 -38.32 12.10
N ARG A 352 -34.19 -38.04 10.84
CA ARG A 352 -35.18 -38.87 10.11
C ARG A 352 -34.72 -40.31 9.91
N ILE A 353 -33.43 -40.54 9.67
CA ILE A 353 -32.91 -41.90 9.51
C ILE A 353 -32.99 -42.65 10.84
N GLN A 354 -32.67 -41.98 11.96
CA GLN A 354 -32.81 -42.57 13.30
C GLN A 354 -34.26 -42.89 13.65
N GLU A 355 -35.20 -41.99 13.33
CA GLU A 355 -36.64 -42.22 13.53
C GLU A 355 -37.16 -43.40 12.68
N ILE A 356 -36.66 -43.54 11.45
CA ILE A 356 -36.97 -44.69 10.59
C ILE A 356 -36.42 -45.98 11.20
N ASP A 357 -35.17 -45.99 11.66
CA ASP A 357 -34.58 -47.17 12.30
C ASP A 357 -35.35 -47.56 13.58
N GLU A 358 -35.82 -46.60 14.38
CA GLU A 358 -36.66 -46.90 15.56
C GLU A 358 -38.03 -47.49 15.20
N ILE A 359 -38.59 -47.16 14.03
CA ILE A 359 -39.88 -47.70 13.54
C ILE A 359 -39.70 -49.10 12.93
N PHE A 360 -38.55 -49.40 12.31
CA PHE A 360 -38.30 -50.69 11.67
C PHE A 360 -37.66 -51.74 12.59
N PHE A 361 -37.13 -51.34 13.75
CA PHE A 361 -36.48 -52.24 14.72
C PHE A 361 -37.19 -52.33 16.10
N GLN A 362 -38.45 -51.90 16.19
CA GLN A 362 -39.42 -52.39 17.20
C GLN A 362 -40.21 -53.56 16.61
#